data_AF-A0A1B6L8F8-F1
#
_entry.id   AF-A0A1B6L8F8-F1
#
_cell.length_a   1.000
_cell.length_b   1.000
_cell.length_c   1.000
_cell.angle_alpha   90.00
_cell.angle_beta   90.00
_cell.angle_gamma   90.00
#
_symmetry.space_group_name_H-M   'P 1'
#
loop_
_entity.id
_entity.type
_entity.pdbx_description
1 polymer ?
#
loop_
_entity_poly.entity_id
_entity_poly.type
_entity_poly.pdbx_seq_one_letter_code
_entity_poly.pdbx_strand_id
1 'polypeptide(L)'
;MVTARSDVASCIPSEKNSILIAEVKKFPSLYDTSDPNYYVLAERNKAWLQVAENCNESADLCHLRWKSLRKRFAKEKRKIPEILQGRRRPWALFPKMSFLTSAS
;
A
#
# COMPACT_ATOMS: atom_id res chain seq x y z
N MET A 1 13.83 35.10 8.91
CA MET A 1 13.86 33.79 9.58
C MET A 1 12.45 33.49 10.06
N VAL A 2 11.75 32.55 9.41
CA VAL A 2 10.48 32.01 9.89
C VAL A 2 10.71 30.54 10.18
N THR A 3 11.04 30.25 11.43
CA THR A 3 10.90 28.92 12.01
C THR A 3 9.43 28.68 12.37
N ALA A 4 9.03 27.42 12.36
CA ALA A 4 7.77 26.83 12.82
C ALA A 4 6.66 26.63 11.78
N ARG A 5 6.69 25.42 11.19
CA ARG A 5 5.56 24.48 11.26
C ARG A 5 6.14 23.08 11.46
N SER A 6 6.37 22.72 12.71
CA SER A 6 6.59 21.35 13.13
C SER A 6 5.28 20.84 13.67
N ASP A 7 4.45 20.17 12.85
CA ASP A 7 3.24 19.48 13.33
C ASP A 7 2.76 18.38 12.36
N VAL A 8 2.89 17.14 12.85
CA VAL A 8 2.02 15.96 12.66
C VAL A 8 1.92 15.29 11.28
N ALA A 9 2.41 14.04 11.29
CA ALA A 9 2.35 12.98 10.28
C ALA A 9 3.26 13.15 9.07
N SER A 10 4.51 12.66 9.19
CA SER A 10 5.29 12.18 8.04
C SER A 10 4.55 11.01 7.38
N CYS A 11 3.49 11.29 6.63
CA CYS A 11 2.91 10.30 5.76
C CYS A 11 3.93 10.01 4.66
N ILE A 12 4.15 8.73 4.34
CA ILE A 12 5.02 8.34 3.23
C ILE A 12 4.61 9.13 1.97
N PRO A 13 5.56 9.88 1.38
CA PRO A 13 5.28 10.70 0.22
C PRO A 13 4.70 9.91 -0.96
N SER A 14 3.96 10.58 -1.84
CA SER A 14 3.22 9.91 -2.91
C SER A 14 4.10 9.20 -3.95
N GLU A 15 5.31 9.70 -4.14
CA GLU A 15 6.35 9.17 -5.00
C GLU A 15 6.85 7.81 -4.50
N LYS A 16 6.92 7.62 -3.18
CA LYS A 16 7.31 6.35 -2.56
C LYS A 16 6.21 5.29 -2.60
N ASN A 17 4.97 5.64 -2.98
CA ASN A 17 3.88 4.67 -3.09
C ASN A 17 4.21 3.50 -4.02
N SER A 18 4.89 3.77 -5.14
CA SER A 18 5.28 2.72 -6.09
C SER A 18 6.23 1.71 -5.45
N ILE A 19 7.19 2.20 -4.64
CA ILE A 19 8.17 1.38 -3.93
C ILE A 19 7.45 0.56 -2.85
N LEU A 20 6.64 1.22 -2.01
CA LEU A 20 5.86 0.54 -0.97
C LEU A 20 4.99 -0.59 -1.53
N ILE A 21 4.30 -0.36 -2.65
CA ILE A 21 3.48 -1.39 -3.30
C ILE A 21 4.35 -2.55 -3.79
N ALA A 22 5.51 -2.27 -4.38
CA ALA A 22 6.43 -3.29 -4.88
C ALA A 22 7.03 -4.13 -3.74
N GLU A 23 7.39 -3.49 -2.63
CA GLU A 23 7.92 -4.19 -1.45
C GLU A 23 6.85 -5.05 -0.78
N VAL A 24 5.64 -4.52 -0.53
CA VAL A 24 4.54 -5.29 0.07
C VAL A 24 4.16 -6.49 -0.80
N LYS A 25 4.22 -6.35 -2.13
CA LYS A 25 3.94 -7.47 -3.06
C LYS A 25 4.82 -8.70 -2.81
N LYS A 26 6.07 -8.52 -2.35
CA LYS A 26 7.02 -9.60 -2.04
C LYS A 26 6.62 -10.43 -0.80
N PHE A 27 5.71 -9.91 0.03
CA PHE A 27 5.31 -10.53 1.29
C PHE A 27 3.80 -10.84 1.29
N PRO A 28 3.36 -11.99 0.73
CA PRO A 28 1.95 -12.40 0.74
C PRO A 28 1.33 -12.42 2.13
N SER A 29 2.11 -12.73 3.17
CA SER A 29 1.71 -12.68 4.58
C SER A 29 1.11 -11.34 5.02
N LEU A 30 1.36 -10.24 4.29
CA LEU A 30 0.82 -8.91 4.59
C LEU A 30 -0.56 -8.63 3.98
N TYR A 31 -1.01 -9.42 3.01
CA TYR A 31 -2.24 -9.11 2.27
C TYR A 31 -3.09 -10.29 1.84
N ASP A 32 -2.53 -11.50 1.78
CA ASP A 32 -3.16 -12.72 1.28
C ASP A 32 -3.56 -13.61 2.46
N THR A 33 -4.85 -13.86 2.63
CA THR A 33 -5.39 -14.70 3.71
C THR A 33 -5.13 -16.19 3.49
N SER A 34 -4.75 -16.60 2.28
CA SER A 34 -4.37 -17.99 1.97
C SER A 34 -2.93 -18.30 2.36
N ASP A 35 -2.11 -17.28 2.60
CA ASP A 35 -0.73 -17.45 3.05
C ASP A 35 -0.72 -17.97 4.51
N PRO A 36 0.00 -19.06 4.81
CA PRO A 36 0.02 -19.64 6.15
C PRO A 36 0.59 -18.68 7.20
N ASN A 37 1.43 -17.73 6.80
CA ASN A 37 2.03 -16.74 7.69
C ASN A 37 1.15 -15.49 7.86
N TYR A 38 0.01 -15.39 7.17
CA TYR A 38 -0.92 -14.26 7.31
C TYR A 38 -1.47 -14.10 8.72
N TYR A 39 -1.70 -15.20 9.42
CA TYR A 39 -2.19 -15.21 10.80
C TYR A 39 -1.06 -15.17 11.84
N VAL A 40 0.20 -15.33 11.42
CA VAL A 40 1.36 -15.34 12.30
C VAL A 40 1.86 -13.92 12.52
N LEU A 41 1.56 -13.36 13.70
CA LEU A 41 1.91 -11.97 14.03
C LEU A 41 3.43 -11.70 13.90
N ALA A 42 4.26 -12.63 14.36
CA ALA A 42 5.72 -12.49 14.28
C ALA A 42 6.22 -12.35 12.84
N GLU A 43 5.72 -13.17 11.93
CA GLU A 43 6.09 -13.13 10.51
C GLU A 43 5.60 -11.86 9.82
N ARG A 44 4.38 -11.40 10.13
CA ARG A 44 3.89 -10.12 9.61
C ARG A 44 4.72 -8.93 10.10
N ASN A 45 5.09 -8.92 11.38
CA ASN A 45 5.92 -7.86 11.94
C ASN A 45 7.29 -7.85 11.26
N LYS A 46 7.90 -9.02 11.07
CA LYS A 46 9.16 -9.18 10.34
C LYS A 46 9.05 -8.67 8.90
N ALA A 47 7.99 -9.04 8.19
CA ALA A 47 7.74 -8.56 6.84
C ALA A 47 7.57 -7.03 6.78
N TRP A 48 6.86 -6.43 7.74
CA TRP A 48 6.73 -4.97 7.82
C TRP A 48 8.06 -4.27 8.10
N LEU A 49 8.92 -4.84 8.96
CA LEU A 49 10.26 -4.32 9.20
C LEU A 49 11.11 -4.33 7.92
N GLN A 50 11.07 -5.42 7.15
CA GLN A 50 11.80 -5.52 5.88
C GLN A 50 11.26 -4.52 4.83
N VAL A 51 9.94 -4.36 4.73
CA VAL A 51 9.33 -3.34 3.86
C VAL A 51 9.77 -1.93 4.27
N ALA A 52 9.80 -1.65 5.57
CA ALA A 52 10.18 -0.36 6.13
C ALA A 52 11.64 -0.01 5.81
N GLU A 53 12.55 -0.95 6.01
CA GLU A 53 13.96 -0.85 5.65
C GLU A 53 14.13 -0.51 4.17
N ASN A 54 13.46 -1.25 3.28
CA ASN A 54 13.53 -1.02 1.84
C ASN A 54 12.87 0.29 1.38
N CYS A 55 11.89 0.79 2.12
CA CYS A 55 11.25 2.09 1.85
C CYS A 55 12.04 3.27 2.46
N ASN A 56 13.04 2.98 3.30
CA ASN A 56 13.76 3.94 4.13
C ASN A 56 12.81 4.78 4.98
N GLU A 57 11.81 4.12 5.60
CA GLU A 57 10.73 4.69 6.41
C GLU A 57 10.47 3.78 7.63
N SER A 58 9.57 4.18 8.54
CA SER A 58 9.16 3.31 9.65
C SER A 58 8.05 2.33 9.26
N ALA A 59 8.02 1.17 9.92
CA ALA A 59 7.00 0.14 9.71
C ALA A 59 5.58 0.68 9.94
N ASP A 60 5.38 1.52 10.95
CA ASP A 60 4.09 2.14 11.24
C ASP A 60 3.61 3.04 10.10
N LEU A 61 4.51 3.84 9.52
CA LEU A 61 4.19 4.71 8.39
C LEU A 61 3.90 3.91 7.13
N CYS A 62 4.67 2.84 6.87
CA CYS A 62 4.43 1.89 5.78
C CYS A 62 3.04 1.25 5.91
N HIS A 63 2.70 0.79 7.12
CA HIS A 63 1.42 0.17 7.41
C HIS A 63 0.24 1.14 7.24
N LEU A 64 0.33 2.35 7.80
CA LEU A 64 -0.69 3.41 7.66
C LEU A 64 -0.88 3.81 6.18
N ARG A 65 0.22 3.95 5.45
CA ARG A 65 0.17 4.30 4.03
C ARG A 65 -0.44 3.19 3.20
N TRP A 66 -0.04 1.95 3.44
CA TRP A 66 -0.59 0.78 2.78
C TRP A 66 -2.11 0.65 2.98
N LYS A 67 -2.59 0.85 4.21
CA LYS A 67 -4.03 0.88 4.54
C LYS A 67 -4.78 1.91 3.69
N SER A 68 -4.21 3.10 3.52
CA SER A 68 -4.78 4.17 2.70
C SER A 68 -4.79 3.82 1.20
N LEU A 69 -3.71 3.21 0.70
CA LEU A 69 -3.61 2.74 -0.69
C LEU A 69 -4.64 1.63 -0.98
N ARG A 70 -4.79 0.63 -0.09
CA ARG A 70 -5.81 -0.42 -0.23
C ARG A 70 -7.22 0.14 -0.24
N LYS A 71 -7.54 1.10 0.65
CA LYS A 71 -8.84 1.79 0.65
C LYS A 71 -9.12 2.46 -0.70
N ARG A 72 -8.13 3.15 -1.27
CA ARG A 72 -8.26 3.78 -2.59
C ARG A 72 -8.42 2.73 -3.68
N PHE A 73 -7.62 1.66 -3.68
CA PHE A 73 -7.73 0.56 -4.62
C PHE A 73 -9.13 -0.05 -4.66
N ALA A 74 -9.74 -0.31 -3.49
CA ALA A 74 -11.11 -0.84 -3.42
C ALA A 74 -12.14 0.12 -4.04
N LYS A 75 -11.97 1.44 -3.87
CA LYS A 75 -12.82 2.45 -4.53
C LYS A 75 -12.60 2.47 -6.04
N GLU A 76 -11.35 2.40 -6.50
CA GLU A 76 -11.02 2.39 -7.92
C GLU A 76 -11.50 1.12 -8.62
N LYS A 77 -11.49 -0.04 -7.94
CA LYS A 77 -12.06 -1.30 -8.47
C LYS A 77 -13.55 -1.16 -8.81
N ARG A 78 -14.31 -0.42 -8.01
CA ARG A 78 -15.74 -0.15 -8.28
C ARG A 78 -15.96 0.77 -9.48
N LYS A 79 -14.94 1.54 -9.89
CA LYS A 79 -15.00 2.46 -11.02
C LYS A 79 -14.54 1.84 -12.35
N ILE A 80 -14.11 0.57 -12.36
CA ILE A 80 -13.70 -0.13 -13.59
C ILE A 80 -14.75 0.00 -14.71
N PRO A 81 -16.07 -0.16 -14.47
CA PRO A 81 -17.06 0.01 -15.54
C PRO A 81 -17.04 1.42 -16.17
N GLU A 82 -16.87 2.47 -15.37
CA GLU A 82 -16.76 3.84 -15.86
C GLU A 82 -15.47 4.09 -16.65
N ILE A 83 -14.37 3.41 -16.27
CA ILE A 83 -13.09 3.46 -16.99
C ILE A 83 -13.23 2.76 -18.36
N LEU A 84 -13.86 1.59 -18.40
CA LEU A 84 -14.10 0.85 -19.65
C LEU A 84 -15.02 1.61 -20.62
N GLN A 85 -15.95 2.40 -20.10
CA GLN A 85 -16.81 3.30 -20.89
C GLN A 85 -16.10 4.61 -21.30
N GLY A 86 -14.81 4.79 -20.96
CA GLY A 86 -14.05 6.00 -21.26
C GLY A 86 -14.46 7.24 -20.45
N ARG A 87 -15.36 7.10 -19.47
CA ARG A 87 -15.91 8.19 -18.65
C ARG A 87 -14.96 8.64 -17.53
N ARG A 88 -13.98 7.81 -17.18
CA ARG A 88 -12.93 8.15 -16.20
C ARG A 88 -11.56 7.63 -16.61
N ARG A 89 -10.52 8.35 -16.19
CA ARG A 89 -9.13 7.89 -16.33
C ARG A 89 -8.77 6.91 -15.19
N PRO A 90 -8.04 5.83 -15.47
CA PRO A 90 -7.61 4.89 -14.46
C PRO A 90 -6.59 5.53 -13.52
N TRP A 91 -6.62 5.15 -12.24
CA TRP A 91 -5.60 5.57 -11.28
C TRP A 91 -4.26 4.88 -11.60
N ALA A 92 -3.18 5.67 -11.73
CA ALA A 92 -1.86 5.18 -12.17
C ALA A 92 -1.27 4.05 -11.29
N LEU A 93 -1.63 3.97 -10.01
CA LEU A 93 -1.18 2.90 -9.11
C LEU A 93 -2.09 1.67 -9.13
N PHE A 94 -3.26 1.75 -9.77
CA PHE A 94 -4.21 0.65 -9.86
C PHE A 94 -3.60 -0.62 -10.48
N PRO A 95 -2.88 -0.56 -11.63
CA PRO A 95 -2.26 -1.75 -12.20
C PRO A 95 -1.21 -2.37 -11.28
N LYS A 96 -0.48 -1.54 -10.52
CA LYS A 96 0.56 -2.01 -9.57
C LYS A 96 -0.02 -2.78 -8.38
N MET A 97 -1.29 -2.54 -8.05
CA MET A 97 -2.01 -3.19 -6.95
C MET A 97 -2.95 -4.32 -7.41
N SER A 98 -2.93 -4.67 -8.70
CA SER A 98 -3.78 -5.73 -9.29
C SER A 98 -3.56 -7.11 -8.66
N PHE A 99 -2.39 -7.37 -8.07
CA PHE A 99 -2.12 -8.62 -7.35
C PHE A 99 -3.08 -8.87 -6.17
N LEU A 100 -3.73 -7.82 -5.64
CA LEU A 100 -4.71 -7.92 -4.57
C LEU A 100 -6.06 -8.51 -5.01
N THR A 101 -6.29 -8.73 -6.30
CA THR A 101 -7.55 -9.32 -6.80
C THR A 101 -7.46 -10.81 -7.10
N SER A 102 -6.26 -11.40 -7.08
CA SER A 102 -6.07 -12.83 -7.37
C SER A 102 -6.30 -13.73 -6.14
N ALA A 103 -6.46 -13.14 -4.94
CA ALA A 103 -6.83 -13.86 -3.73
C ALA A 103 -8.35 -13.84 -3.57
N SER A 104 -9.04 -14.68 -4.35
CA SER A 104 -10.46 -15.05 -4.17
C SER A 104 -10.66 -16.46 -4.71
#